data_AF-A0AAW1IL18-F1
#
_entry.id   AF-A0AAW1IL18-F1
#
_cell.length_a   1.000
_cell.length_b   1.000
_cell.length_c   1.000
_cell.angle_alpha   90.00
_cell.angle_beta   90.00
_cell.angle_gamma   90.00
#
_symmetry.space_group_name_H-M   'P 1'
#
loop_
_entity.id
_entity.type
_entity.pdbx_description
1 polymer ?
#
loop_
_entity_poly.entity_id
_entity_poly.type
_entity_poly.pdbx_seq_one_letter_code
_entity_poly.pdbx_strand_id
1 'polypeptide(L)'
;MESFNNVKQWLNEINRYANDSVCKLLVGNKCDLVENKVVDTQMGQALADELGIPFLETSAKEALNVEKAFLTMAGAIKKKSW
;
A
#
# COMPACT_ATOMS: atom_id res chain seq x y z
N MET A 1 1.04 -1.16 15.15
CA MET A 1 2.49 -1.26 14.87
C MET A 1 2.87 -2.60 14.26
N GLU A 2 2.45 -3.74 14.82
CA GLU A 2 2.85 -5.07 14.32
C GLU A 2 2.61 -5.28 12.81
N SER A 3 1.40 -5.01 12.31
CA SER A 3 1.09 -5.14 10.88
C SER A 3 1.95 -4.24 9.97
N PHE A 4 2.30 -3.06 10.46
CA PHE A 4 3.13 -2.11 9.73
C PHE A 4 4.60 -2.56 9.66
N ASN A 5 5.12 -3.11 10.76
CA ASN A 5 6.48 -3.63 10.82
C ASN A 5 6.69 -4.83 9.87
N ASN A 6 5.63 -5.62 9.64
CA ASN A 6 5.67 -6.79 8.77
C ASN A 6 5.75 -6.44 7.27
N VAL A 7 5.50 -5.18 6.88
CA VAL A 7 5.48 -4.76 5.47
C VAL A 7 6.81 -5.04 4.76
N LYS A 8 7.96 -4.81 5.43
CA LYS A 8 9.28 -5.09 4.84
C LYS A 8 9.46 -6.58 4.56
N GLN A 9 8.96 -7.44 5.45
CA GLN A 9 9.01 -8.89 5.25
C GLN A 9 8.14 -9.31 4.07
N TRP A 10 6.89 -8.82 3.99
CA TRP A 10 6.01 -9.14 2.86
C TRP A 10 6.58 -8.66 1.52
N LEU A 11 7.23 -7.50 1.50
CA LEU A 11 7.90 -7.03 0.29
C LEU A 11 9.06 -7.94 -0.12
N ASN A 12 9.85 -8.42 0.84
CA ASN A 12 10.93 -9.37 0.58
C ASN A 12 10.39 -10.70 0.03
N GLU A 13 9.26 -11.18 0.54
CA GLU A 13 8.59 -12.38 0.00
C GLU A 13 8.14 -12.15 -1.45
N ILE A 14 7.55 -11.00 -1.77
CA ILE A 14 7.20 -10.63 -3.15
C ILE A 14 8.45 -10.61 -4.04
N ASN A 15 9.54 -9.96 -3.61
CA ASN A 15 10.78 -9.90 -4.38
C ASN A 15 11.41 -11.27 -4.59
N ARG A 16 11.19 -12.22 -3.66
CA ARG A 16 11.76 -13.58 -3.75
C ARG A 16 10.97 -14.49 -4.69
N TYR A 17 9.65 -14.35 -4.74
CA TYR A 17 8.76 -15.32 -5.41
C TYR A 17 8.03 -14.77 -6.63
N ALA A 18 7.93 -13.44 -6.79
CA ALA A 18 7.26 -12.81 -7.91
C ALA A 18 8.26 -12.27 -8.95
N ASN A 19 7.76 -11.99 -10.15
CA ASN A 19 8.53 -11.34 -11.20
C ASN A 19 8.79 -9.86 -10.84
N ASP A 20 9.97 -9.34 -11.18
CA ASP A 20 10.36 -7.93 -10.97
C ASP A 20 9.37 -6.92 -11.58
N SER A 21 8.62 -7.34 -12.61
CA SER A 21 7.61 -6.51 -13.26
C SER A 21 6.32 -6.31 -12.45
N VAL A 22 6.14 -7.03 -11.33
CA VAL A 22 4.90 -6.93 -10.53
C VAL A 22 4.66 -5.49 -10.05
N CYS A 23 3.41 -5.04 -10.14
CA CYS A 23 3.00 -3.75 -9.58
C CYS A 23 2.75 -3.89 -8.08
N LYS A 24 3.16 -2.89 -7.31
CA LYS A 24 3.08 -2.88 -5.84
C LYS A 24 2.45 -1.56 -5.40
N LEU A 25 1.62 -1.59 -4.36
CA LEU A 25 0.98 -0.43 -3.74
C LEU A 25 0.84 -0.71 -2.26
N LEU A 26 1.37 0.17 -1.41
CA LEU A 26 1.16 0.11 0.03
C LEU A 26 -0.19 0.73 0.37
N VAL A 27 -1.05 -0.04 1.06
CA VAL A 27 -2.37 0.42 1.46
C VAL A 27 -2.49 0.48 2.98
N GLY A 28 -2.63 1.69 3.53
CA GLY A 28 -2.97 1.93 4.93
C GLY A 28 -4.48 1.87 5.13
N ASN A 29 -5.03 0.69 5.42
CA ASN A 29 -6.48 0.52 5.61
C ASN A 29 -6.93 0.94 7.04
N LYS A 30 -8.26 1.12 7.21
CA LYS A 30 -8.94 1.53 8.45
C LYS A 30 -8.60 2.97 8.89
N CYS A 31 -8.38 3.87 7.93
CA CYS A 31 -8.09 5.27 8.25
C CYS A 31 -9.26 6.02 8.92
N ASP A 32 -10.46 5.42 8.97
CA ASP A 32 -11.61 5.90 9.72
C ASP A 32 -11.42 5.83 11.26
N LEU A 33 -10.54 4.95 11.74
CA LEU A 33 -10.26 4.80 13.17
C LEU A 33 -9.24 5.83 13.67
N VAL A 34 -9.55 7.13 13.55
CA VAL A 34 -8.63 8.24 13.85
C VAL A 34 -8.09 8.17 15.27
N GLU A 35 -8.93 7.89 16.26
CA GLU A 35 -8.51 7.82 17.68
C GLU A 35 -7.63 6.62 18.00
N ASN A 36 -7.74 5.53 17.22
CA ASN A 36 -6.95 4.32 17.38
C ASN A 36 -5.78 4.25 16.37
N LYS A 37 -5.49 5.37 15.69
CA LYS A 37 -4.42 5.42 14.70
C LYS A 37 -3.08 5.33 15.41
N VAL A 38 -2.34 4.26 15.11
CA VAL A 38 -1.00 3.98 15.67
C VAL A 38 0.12 4.16 14.65
N VAL A 39 -0.22 4.48 13.40
CA VAL A 39 0.72 4.78 12.33
C VAL A 39 0.19 6.01 11.62
N ASP A 40 0.93 7.11 11.70
CA ASP A 40 0.55 8.35 11.03
C ASP A 40 0.74 8.25 9.51
N THR A 41 -0.01 9.07 8.79
CA THR A 41 0.06 9.13 7.31
C THR A 41 1.48 9.41 6.84
N GLN A 42 2.22 10.28 7.55
CA GLN A 42 3.62 10.60 7.23
C GLN A 42 4.54 9.39 7.39
N MET A 43 4.32 8.55 8.40
CA MET A 43 5.11 7.34 8.62
C MET A 43 4.82 6.28 7.55
N GLY A 44 3.55 6.14 7.15
CA GLY A 44 3.14 5.32 6.02
C GLY A 44 3.78 5.76 4.71
N GLN A 45 3.75 7.07 4.43
CA GLN A 45 4.37 7.65 3.25
C GLN A 45 5.90 7.46 3.25
N ALA A 46 6.56 7.74 4.37
CA ALA A 46 8.01 7.57 4.48
C ALA A 46 8.46 6.12 4.22
N LEU A 47 7.70 5.13 4.72
CA LEU A 47 7.99 3.73 4.43
C LEU A 47 7.76 3.42 2.94
N ALA A 48 6.68 3.91 2.34
CA ALA A 48 6.44 3.68 0.92
C ALA A 48 7.53 4.29 0.03
N ASP A 49 8.00 5.49 0.37
CA ASP A 49 9.11 6.16 -0.29
C ASP A 49 10.42 5.37 -0.13
N GLU A 50 10.72 4.86 1.07
CA GLU A 50 11.87 3.98 1.33
C GLU A 50 11.83 2.72 0.43
N LEU A 51 10.64 2.15 0.25
CA LEU A 51 10.42 0.93 -0.51
C LEU A 51 10.24 1.18 -2.02
N GLY A 52 10.19 2.45 -2.46
CA GLY A 52 9.99 2.82 -3.86
C GLY A 52 8.63 2.40 -4.43
N ILE A 53 7.59 2.33 -3.60
CA ILE A 53 6.23 1.95 -4.00
C ILE A 53 5.23 3.07 -3.66
N PRO A 54 4.14 3.22 -4.41
CA PRO A 54 3.10 4.20 -4.07
C PRO A 54 2.40 3.85 -2.76
N PHE A 55 1.80 4.87 -2.13
CA PHE A 55 1.02 4.76 -0.89
C PHE A 55 -0.39 5.31 -1.05
N LEU A 56 -1.35 4.68 -0.37
CA LEU A 56 -2.72 5.18 -0.26
C LEU A 56 -3.36 4.76 1.07
N GLU A 57 -4.02 5.69 1.75
CA GLU A 57 -4.89 5.36 2.88
C GLU A 57 -6.31 5.08 2.42
N THR A 58 -6.92 4.04 3.00
CA THR A 58 -8.27 3.58 2.64
C THR A 58 -9.10 3.30 3.89
N SER A 59 -10.42 3.37 3.74
CA SER A 59 -11.36 2.78 4.68
C SER A 59 -12.31 1.88 3.92
N ALA A 60 -12.17 0.57 4.11
CA ALA A 60 -13.14 -0.39 3.60
C ALA A 60 -14.54 -0.19 4.21
N LYS A 61 -14.62 0.33 5.44
CA LYS A 61 -15.87 0.59 6.16
C LYS A 61 -16.63 1.76 5.56
N GLU A 62 -15.94 2.87 5.33
CA GLU A 62 -16.53 4.11 4.80
C GLU A 62 -16.44 4.19 3.26
N ALA A 63 -16.04 3.09 2.60
CA ALA A 63 -15.73 3.02 1.17
C ALA A 63 -14.74 4.09 0.67
N LEU A 64 -13.93 4.66 1.57
CA LEU A 64 -12.99 5.73 1.25
C LEU A 64 -11.77 5.17 0.49
N ASN A 65 -11.49 5.74 -0.67
CA ASN A 65 -10.32 5.43 -1.51
C ASN A 65 -10.20 3.97 -1.98
N VAL A 66 -11.18 3.11 -1.72
CA VAL A 66 -11.14 1.69 -2.13
C VAL A 66 -11.08 1.58 -3.64
N GLU A 67 -12.00 2.24 -4.36
CA GLU A 67 -12.01 2.27 -5.82
C GLU A 67 -10.71 2.85 -6.38
N LYS A 68 -10.22 3.95 -5.78
CA LYS A 68 -8.96 4.59 -6.17
C LYS A 68 -7.77 3.64 -6.04
N ALA A 69 -7.73 2.80 -5.01
CA ALA A 69 -6.67 1.80 -4.83
C ALA A 69 -6.65 0.80 -6.01
N PHE A 70 -7.81 0.25 -6.35
CA PHE A 70 -7.94 -0.71 -7.46
C PHE A 70 -7.65 -0.08 -8.81
N LEU A 71 -8.17 1.13 -9.09
CA LEU A 71 -7.90 1.84 -10.34
C LEU A 71 -6.43 2.22 -10.49
N THR A 72 -5.75 2.61 -9.40
CA THR A 72 -4.31 2.89 -9.40
C THR A 72 -3.51 1.65 -9.80
N MET A 73 -3.85 0.50 -9.21
CA MET A 73 -3.21 -0.78 -9.54
C MET A 73 -3.48 -1.22 -10.98
N ALA A 74 -4.74 -1.18 -11.43
CA ALA A 74 -5.11 -1.54 -12.80
C ALA A 74 -4.42 -0.62 -13.82
N GLY A 75 -4.35 0.68 -13.54
CA GLY A 75 -3.65 1.66 -14.37
C GLY A 75 -2.14 1.41 -14.43
N ALA A 76 -1.50 1.05 -13.30
CA ALA A 76 -0.08 0.72 -13.25
C ALA A 76 0.24 -0.55 -14.06
N ILE A 77 -0.58 -1.60 -13.92
CA ILE A 77 -0.46 -2.84 -14.70
C ILE A 77 -0.59 -2.53 -16.19
N LYS A 78 -1.64 -1.80 -16.57
CA LYS A 78 -1.85 -1.40 -17.97
C LYS A 78 -0.64 -0.61 -18.50
N LYS A 79 -0.08 0.35 -17.75
CA LYS A 79 1.08 1.11 -18.23
C LYS A 79 2.35 0.28 -18.41
N LYS A 80 2.53 -0.82 -17.67
CA LYS A 80 3.69 -1.72 -17.82
C LYS A 80 3.54 -2.74 -18.95
N SER A 81 2.32 -3.04 -19.38
CA SER A 81 2.04 -4.03 -20.43
C SER A 81 2.09 -3.48 -21.86
N TRP A 82 2.35 -2.19 -22.02
CA TRP A 82 2.49 -1.49 -23.31
C TRP A 82 3.86 -0.83 -23.35
#